data_AF-A0A3D1V647-F1
#
_entry.id   AF-A0A3D1V647-F1
#
_cell.length_a   1.000
_cell.length_b   1.000
_cell.length_c   1.000
_cell.angle_alpha   90.00
_cell.angle_beta   90.00
_cell.angle_gamma   90.00
#
_symmetry.space_group_name_H-M   'P 1'
#
loop_
_entity.id
_entity.type
_entity.pdbx_description
1 polymer ?
#
loop_
_entity_poly.entity_id
_entity_poly.type
_entity_poly.pdbx_seq_one_letter_code
_entity_poly.pdbx_strand_id
1 'polypeptide(L)'
;GNRWSHNGQRQFKAASTVKIPLMIEIYRQIDRGERSLDERHVLSAIEKAAGSGVLLHLHDGIELTLDDLIYLMISISDNTATNMLIDLAGMDAVNATMLELGMSMSTLARKMKGRPAIEGEQENLATPDDYVAIVDAIFGDRATSTAAREAMVTMLSRQQNARRIARYLPERADLRWGSKTGSIAGVTNDVGFVETPVGRMILAVFCEGFPDQHDGEYAIGELSRAALHAAGLWPAD
;
A
#
# COMPACT_ATOMS: atom_id res chain seq x y z
N GLY A 1 -11.29 -6.84 -17.20
CA GLY A 1 -10.41 -7.89 -17.76
C GLY A 1 -10.72 -9.24 -17.15
N ASN A 2 -9.95 -10.27 -17.48
CA ASN A 2 -10.04 -11.58 -16.80
C ASN A 2 -9.61 -11.43 -15.33
N ARG A 3 -10.29 -12.11 -14.42
CA ARG A 3 -10.01 -12.08 -12.98
C ARG A 3 -9.86 -13.49 -12.45
N TRP A 4 -8.80 -13.72 -11.69
CA TRP A 4 -8.59 -14.93 -10.91
C TRP A 4 -8.58 -14.56 -9.43
N SER A 5 -9.14 -15.42 -8.59
CA SER A 5 -9.19 -15.19 -7.14
C SER A 5 -9.14 -16.52 -6.40
N HIS A 6 -8.31 -16.58 -5.36
CA HIS A 6 -8.22 -17.69 -4.41
C HIS A 6 -8.24 -17.13 -3.01
N ASN A 7 -9.19 -17.58 -2.17
CA ASN A 7 -9.46 -16.97 -0.87
C ASN A 7 -9.69 -15.45 -0.94
N GLY A 8 -10.23 -14.96 -2.05
CA GLY A 8 -10.37 -13.54 -2.34
C GLY A 8 -11.15 -12.74 -1.31
N GLN A 9 -12.16 -13.37 -0.70
CA GLN A 9 -13.01 -12.80 0.35
C GLN A 9 -12.59 -13.26 1.75
N ARG A 10 -11.52 -14.03 1.89
CA ARG A 10 -11.00 -14.37 3.22
C ARG A 10 -10.35 -13.13 3.81
N GLN A 11 -10.62 -12.87 5.09
CA GLN A 11 -9.94 -11.81 5.83
C GLN A 11 -8.54 -12.24 6.26
N PHE A 12 -7.60 -11.33 6.06
CA PHE A 12 -6.20 -11.40 6.49
C PHE A 12 -5.87 -10.15 7.30
N LYS A 13 -4.77 -10.20 8.06
CA LYS A 13 -4.19 -8.96 8.60
C LYS A 13 -3.66 -8.10 7.45
N ALA A 14 -4.13 -6.86 7.34
CA ALA A 14 -3.68 -5.93 6.30
C ALA A 14 -2.18 -5.63 6.42
N ALA A 15 -1.67 -5.57 7.66
CA ALA A 15 -0.36 -4.99 7.93
C ALA A 15 -0.26 -3.61 7.25
N SER A 16 0.84 -3.31 6.58
CA SER A 16 1.06 -2.00 5.96
C SER A 16 0.38 -1.80 4.60
N THR A 17 -0.38 -2.76 4.08
CA THR A 17 -1.13 -2.54 2.82
C THR A 17 -2.23 -1.49 3.00
N VAL A 18 -2.77 -1.34 4.22
CA VAL A 18 -3.78 -0.32 4.57
C VAL A 18 -3.33 1.12 4.35
N LYS A 19 -2.04 1.33 4.10
CA LYS A 19 -1.48 2.63 3.70
C LYS A 19 -1.94 3.05 2.29
N ILE A 20 -2.42 2.12 1.45
CA ILE A 20 -3.03 2.43 0.14
C ILE A 20 -4.31 3.26 0.31
N PRO A 21 -5.38 2.80 1.00
CA PRO A 21 -6.56 3.62 1.19
C PRO A 21 -6.30 4.93 1.94
N LEU A 22 -5.35 4.93 2.88
CA LEU A 22 -4.92 6.17 3.55
C LEU A 22 -4.33 7.18 2.56
N MET A 23 -3.45 6.76 1.65
CA MET A 23 -2.92 7.61 0.59
C MET A 23 -4.04 8.17 -0.30
N ILE A 24 -4.99 7.33 -0.69
CA ILE A 24 -6.13 7.77 -1.52
C ILE A 24 -6.93 8.85 -0.81
N GLU A 25 -7.26 8.67 0.47
CA GLU A 25 -8.02 9.68 1.20
C GLU A 25 -7.24 11.00 1.33
N ILE A 26 -5.93 10.96 1.58
CA ILE A 26 -5.10 12.17 1.60
C ILE A 26 -5.15 12.90 0.26
N TYR A 27 -5.04 12.20 -0.86
CA TYR A 27 -5.17 12.82 -2.18
C TYR A 27 -6.59 13.33 -2.47
N ARG A 28 -7.64 12.67 -1.95
CA ARG A 28 -9.02 13.19 -2.03
C ARG A 28 -9.17 14.48 -1.22
N GLN A 29 -8.52 14.61 -0.07
CA GLN A 29 -8.48 15.85 0.72
C GLN A 29 -7.77 16.98 -0.05
N ILE A 30 -6.69 16.67 -0.76
CA ILE A 30 -6.00 17.61 -1.64
C ILE A 30 -6.91 18.05 -2.79
N ASP A 31 -7.59 17.11 -3.46
CA ASP A 31 -8.54 17.42 -4.54
C ASP A 31 -9.70 18.32 -4.08
N ARG A 32 -10.13 18.17 -2.81
CA ARG A 32 -11.14 19.04 -2.18
C ARG A 32 -10.60 20.40 -1.72
N GLY A 33 -9.30 20.64 -1.86
CA GLY A 33 -8.63 21.87 -1.41
C GLY A 33 -8.49 21.97 0.11
N GLU A 34 -8.64 20.86 0.84
CA GLU A 34 -8.53 20.80 2.30
C GLU A 34 -7.07 20.73 2.76
N ARG A 35 -6.16 20.31 1.87
CA ARG A 35 -4.72 20.13 2.10
C ARG A 35 -3.90 20.53 0.88
N SER A 36 -2.60 20.73 1.10
CA SER A 36 -1.63 20.93 0.03
C SER A 36 -0.40 20.04 0.23
N LEU A 37 0.23 19.60 -0.86
CA LEU A 37 1.42 18.75 -0.81
C LEU A 37 2.61 19.42 -0.13
N ASP A 38 2.71 20.75 -0.21
CA ASP A 38 3.77 21.57 0.38
C ASP A 38 3.48 22.02 1.81
N GLU A 39 2.31 21.66 2.37
CA GLU A 39 2.01 21.95 3.78
C GLU A 39 3.01 21.21 4.68
N ARG A 40 3.44 21.89 5.75
CA ARG A 40 4.57 21.44 6.58
C ARG A 40 4.10 20.92 7.94
N HIS A 41 4.70 19.82 8.34
CA HIS A 41 4.43 19.10 9.59
C HIS A 41 5.73 18.91 10.36
N VAL A 42 5.72 19.26 11.64
CA VAL A 42 6.90 19.16 12.51
C VAL A 42 6.87 17.84 13.25
N LEU A 43 7.90 17.01 13.06
CA LEU A 43 8.04 15.76 13.78
C LEU A 43 8.32 16.02 15.27
N SER A 44 7.51 15.42 16.13
CA SER A 44 7.65 15.41 17.58
C SER A 44 7.92 14.01 18.12
N ALA A 45 8.44 13.93 19.34
CA ALA A 45 8.69 12.65 20.01
C ALA A 45 7.43 11.80 20.20
N ILE A 46 6.24 12.42 20.30
CA ILE A 46 4.96 11.74 20.56
C ILE A 46 4.50 10.95 19.33
N GLU A 47 4.85 11.40 18.13
CA GLU A 47 4.42 10.77 16.88
C GLU A 47 5.25 9.54 16.51
N LYS A 48 6.47 9.43 17.06
CA LYS A 48 7.44 8.38 16.72
C LYS A 48 6.88 6.99 17.04
N ALA A 49 6.73 6.19 15.98
CA ALA A 49 6.15 4.85 16.05
C ALA A 49 7.21 3.76 15.84
N ALA A 50 7.06 2.65 16.56
CA ALA A 50 7.91 1.48 16.38
C ALA A 50 7.65 0.76 15.05
N GLY A 51 8.64 -0.02 14.60
CA GLY A 51 8.58 -0.82 13.37
C GLY A 51 9.34 -0.16 12.23
N SER A 52 8.87 -0.34 10.99
CA SER A 52 9.50 0.21 9.79
C SER A 52 9.45 1.72 9.74
N GLY A 53 10.49 2.33 9.20
CA GLY A 53 10.63 3.77 9.03
C GLY A 53 11.98 4.29 9.46
N VAL A 54 12.26 5.53 9.09
CA VAL A 54 13.46 6.28 9.46
C VAL A 54 13.13 7.42 10.42
N LEU A 55 11.90 7.95 10.40
CA LEU A 55 11.52 9.12 11.20
C LEU A 55 11.62 8.86 12.70
N LEU A 56 11.45 7.62 13.16
CA LEU A 56 11.61 7.28 14.58
C LEU A 56 13.04 7.53 15.11
N HIS A 57 14.03 7.65 14.20
CA HIS A 57 15.44 7.87 14.50
C HIS A 57 15.93 9.29 14.20
N LEU A 58 15.13 10.10 13.51
CA LEU A 58 15.51 11.48 13.20
C LEU A 58 15.30 12.39 14.43
N HIS A 59 15.96 13.54 14.45
CA HIS A 59 15.84 14.48 15.56
C HIS A 59 14.44 15.09 15.63
N ASP A 60 14.00 15.44 16.83
CA ASP A 60 12.75 16.17 17.01
C ASP A 60 12.85 17.57 16.39
N GLY A 61 11.73 18.11 15.92
CA GLY A 61 11.65 19.43 15.30
C GLY A 61 12.02 19.46 13.82
N ILE A 62 12.36 18.33 13.19
CA ILE A 62 12.48 18.29 11.73
C ILE A 62 11.13 18.57 11.09
N GLU A 63 11.13 19.42 10.07
CA GLU A 63 9.94 19.81 9.33
C GLU A 63 9.90 19.04 8.00
N LEU A 64 8.77 18.39 7.74
CA LEU A 64 8.52 17.56 6.57
C LEU A 64 7.28 18.09 5.83
N THR A 65 7.30 18.05 4.51
CA THR A 65 6.08 18.34 3.73
C THR A 65 5.11 17.17 3.78
N LEU A 66 3.84 17.40 3.45
CA LEU A 66 2.87 16.32 3.29
C LEU A 66 3.32 15.32 2.21
N ASP A 67 3.95 15.79 1.13
CA ASP A 67 4.53 14.92 0.09
C ASP A 67 5.65 14.01 0.65
N ASP A 68 6.52 14.54 1.52
CA ASP A 68 7.55 13.75 2.20
C ASP A 68 6.93 12.63 3.04
N LEU A 69 5.86 12.94 3.78
CA LEU A 69 5.16 11.95 4.61
C LEU A 69 4.52 10.85 3.75
N ILE A 70 3.86 11.21 2.65
CA ILE A 70 3.28 10.24 1.71
C ILE A 70 4.38 9.37 1.11
N TYR A 71 5.47 9.97 0.65
CA TYR A 71 6.61 9.26 0.08
C TYR A 71 7.18 8.24 1.07
N LEU A 72 7.47 8.65 2.31
CA LEU A 72 8.02 7.75 3.34
C LEU A 72 7.02 6.64 3.73
N MET A 73 5.73 6.97 3.79
CA MET A 73 4.66 6.00 4.07
C MET A 73 4.57 4.89 3.00
N ILE A 74 4.75 5.24 1.73
CA ILE A 74 4.58 4.28 0.62
C ILE A 74 5.88 3.54 0.29
N SER A 75 6.99 4.28 0.12
CA SER A 75 8.27 3.74 -0.39
C SER A 75 8.93 2.76 0.56
N ILE A 76 9.02 3.11 1.86
CA ILE A 76 9.71 2.33 2.90
C ILE A 76 8.78 1.92 4.05
N SER A 77 7.50 2.28 3.96
CA SER A 77 6.52 1.98 4.99
C SER A 77 6.79 2.58 6.36
N ASP A 78 7.23 3.84 6.39
CA ASP A 78 7.47 4.55 7.65
C ASP A 78 6.18 4.63 8.51
N ASN A 79 6.22 4.05 9.70
CA ASN A 79 5.07 3.98 10.61
C ASN A 79 4.78 5.31 11.30
N THR A 80 5.80 6.13 11.55
CA THR A 80 5.64 7.48 12.12
C THR A 80 4.92 8.36 11.11
N ALA A 81 5.40 8.40 9.86
CA ALA A 81 4.74 9.14 8.79
C ALA A 81 3.29 8.67 8.59
N THR A 82 3.07 7.35 8.65
CA THR A 82 1.71 6.78 8.56
C THR A 82 0.81 7.29 9.68
N ASN A 83 1.28 7.29 10.93
CA ASN A 83 0.46 7.70 12.06
C ASN A 83 0.11 9.19 12.02
N MET A 84 1.07 10.03 11.59
CA MET A 84 0.81 11.45 11.33
C MET A 84 -0.26 11.61 10.23
N LEU A 85 -0.14 10.88 9.12
CA LEU A 85 -1.13 10.91 8.04
C LEU A 85 -2.51 10.38 8.47
N ILE A 86 -2.58 9.41 9.39
CA ILE A 86 -3.85 8.95 9.98
C ILE A 86 -4.51 10.07 10.80
N ASP A 87 -3.72 10.82 11.58
CA ASP A 87 -4.24 11.95 12.37
C ASP A 87 -4.74 13.09 11.48
N LEU A 88 -4.05 13.33 10.36
CA LEU A 88 -4.46 14.31 9.36
C LEU A 88 -5.73 13.86 8.61
N ALA A 89 -5.76 12.62 8.12
CA ALA A 89 -6.87 12.13 7.30
C ALA A 89 -8.14 11.89 8.11
N GLY A 90 -7.99 11.38 9.35
CA GLY A 90 -9.06 10.80 10.15
C GLY A 90 -9.40 9.38 9.70
N MET A 91 -9.42 8.42 10.64
CA MET A 91 -9.73 7.02 10.33
C MET A 91 -11.12 6.83 9.73
N ASP A 92 -12.11 7.60 10.18
CA ASP A 92 -13.49 7.50 9.67
C ASP A 92 -13.56 7.88 8.18
N ALA A 93 -12.85 8.93 7.77
CA ALA A 93 -12.77 9.33 6.37
C ALA A 93 -12.08 8.26 5.51
N VAL A 94 -11.00 7.66 6.02
CA VAL A 94 -10.31 6.57 5.33
C VAL A 94 -11.24 5.35 5.16
N ASN A 95 -11.94 4.92 6.20
CA ASN A 95 -12.88 3.80 6.11
C ASN A 95 -14.10 4.13 5.23
N ALA A 96 -14.57 5.37 5.21
CA ALA A 96 -15.64 5.81 4.30
C ALA A 96 -15.19 5.74 2.83
N THR A 97 -13.98 6.21 2.53
CA THR A 97 -13.37 6.09 1.20
C THR A 97 -13.16 4.63 0.81
N MET A 98 -12.73 3.77 1.74
CA MET A 98 -12.66 2.33 1.51
C MET A 98 -14.02 1.75 1.09
N LEU A 99 -15.08 2.05 1.84
CA LEU A 99 -16.43 1.57 1.53
C LEU A 99 -16.93 2.09 0.18
N GLU A 100 -16.75 3.38 -0.11
CA GLU A 100 -17.16 4.01 -1.38
C GLU A 100 -16.47 3.35 -2.59
N LEU A 101 -15.19 2.99 -2.44
CA LEU A 101 -14.40 2.34 -3.49
C LEU A 101 -14.57 0.81 -3.51
N GLY A 102 -15.53 0.28 -2.75
CA GLY A 102 -15.94 -1.12 -2.78
C GLY A 102 -15.17 -2.06 -1.85
N MET A 103 -14.35 -1.53 -0.93
CA MET A 103 -13.64 -2.31 0.09
C MET A 103 -14.50 -2.56 1.33
N SER A 104 -15.59 -3.31 1.16
CA SER A 104 -16.58 -3.51 2.23
C SER A 104 -16.14 -4.49 3.35
N MET A 105 -15.06 -5.24 3.15
CA MET A 105 -14.60 -6.29 4.07
C MET A 105 -13.23 -6.01 4.70
N SER A 106 -12.70 -4.81 4.48
CA SER A 106 -11.41 -4.34 4.98
C SER A 106 -11.61 -3.16 5.94
N THR A 107 -10.66 -2.93 6.84
CA THR A 107 -10.77 -1.82 7.80
C THR A 107 -9.41 -1.25 8.21
N LEU A 108 -9.37 0.05 8.43
CA LEU A 108 -8.36 0.74 9.24
C LEU A 108 -8.96 0.99 10.63
N ALA A 109 -8.64 0.13 11.59
CA ALA A 109 -9.17 0.17 12.95
C ALA A 109 -8.12 0.61 13.99
N ARG A 110 -6.85 0.68 13.60
CA ARG A 110 -5.76 1.12 14.49
C ARG A 110 -4.58 1.74 13.76
N LYS A 111 -3.88 2.60 14.48
CA LYS A 111 -2.56 3.13 14.11
C LYS A 111 -1.49 2.04 14.01
N MET A 112 -0.41 2.36 13.30
CA MET A 112 0.74 1.50 13.15
C MET A 112 1.51 1.38 14.47
N LYS A 113 1.74 0.13 14.91
CA LYS A 113 2.49 -0.19 16.13
C LYS A 113 3.68 -1.11 15.90
N GLY A 114 3.98 -1.48 14.65
CA GLY A 114 5.06 -2.41 14.31
C GLY A 114 4.84 -3.87 14.75
N ARG A 115 3.63 -4.23 15.20
CA ARG A 115 3.25 -5.57 15.67
C ARG A 115 1.80 -5.90 15.31
N PRO A 116 1.39 -7.19 15.35
CA PRO A 116 -0.01 -7.58 15.36
C PRO A 116 -0.79 -6.94 16.52
N ALA A 117 -2.11 -6.81 16.36
CA ALA A 117 -3.00 -6.48 17.46
C ALA A 117 -2.89 -7.53 18.58
N ILE A 118 -2.94 -7.07 19.83
CA ILE A 118 -3.02 -7.93 21.02
C ILE A 118 -4.46 -8.03 21.51
N GLU A 119 -4.70 -8.89 22.51
CA GLU A 119 -6.03 -9.04 23.10
C GLU A 119 -6.60 -7.67 23.55
N GLY A 120 -7.85 -7.41 23.15
CA GLY A 120 -8.54 -6.14 23.39
C GLY A 120 -8.26 -5.03 22.37
N GLU A 121 -7.31 -5.19 21.44
CA GLU A 121 -7.11 -4.25 20.33
C GLU A 121 -7.87 -4.69 19.07
N GLN A 122 -8.42 -3.73 18.33
CA GLN A 122 -8.92 -3.98 16.98
C GLN A 122 -7.75 -4.18 16.00
N GLU A 123 -7.95 -4.99 14.96
CA GLU A 123 -6.95 -5.24 13.92
C GLU A 123 -7.35 -4.59 12.59
N ASN A 124 -6.36 -4.17 11.81
CA ASN A 124 -6.57 -3.73 10.44
C ASN A 124 -6.75 -4.96 9.55
N LEU A 125 -7.94 -5.12 8.96
CA LEU A 125 -8.29 -6.29 8.14
C LEU A 125 -8.24 -5.96 6.66
N ALA A 126 -7.94 -6.97 5.85
CA ALA A 126 -7.85 -6.89 4.41
C ALA A 126 -8.44 -8.13 3.77
N THR A 127 -8.94 -7.99 2.54
CA THR A 127 -9.21 -9.11 1.65
C THR A 127 -8.48 -8.89 0.32
N PRO A 128 -7.96 -9.94 -0.36
CA PRO A 128 -7.37 -9.78 -1.68
C PRO A 128 -8.32 -9.08 -2.67
N ASP A 129 -9.61 -9.40 -2.62
CA ASP A 129 -10.61 -8.84 -3.53
C ASP A 129 -10.82 -7.34 -3.34
N ASP A 130 -10.93 -6.86 -2.10
CA ASP A 130 -11.01 -5.43 -1.79
C ASP A 130 -9.77 -4.67 -2.28
N TYR A 131 -8.59 -5.26 -2.10
CA TYR A 131 -7.33 -4.63 -2.47
C TYR A 131 -7.09 -4.61 -3.99
N VAL A 132 -7.62 -5.58 -4.74
CA VAL A 132 -7.69 -5.47 -6.21
C VAL A 132 -8.62 -4.33 -6.61
N ALA A 133 -9.79 -4.20 -5.97
CA ALA A 133 -10.77 -3.16 -6.30
C ALA A 133 -10.23 -1.75 -6.07
N ILE A 134 -9.52 -1.50 -4.96
CA ILE A 134 -8.97 -0.17 -4.67
C ILE A 134 -7.79 0.21 -5.57
N VAL A 135 -6.94 -0.76 -5.95
CA VAL A 135 -5.87 -0.48 -6.93
C VAL A 135 -6.47 -0.22 -8.32
N ASP A 136 -7.51 -0.94 -8.72
CA ASP A 136 -8.24 -0.67 -9.96
C ASP A 136 -8.87 0.73 -9.93
N ALA A 137 -9.40 1.14 -8.77
CA ALA A 137 -9.97 2.47 -8.59
C ALA A 137 -8.93 3.60 -8.72
N ILE A 138 -7.67 3.40 -8.30
CA ILE A 138 -6.58 4.37 -8.51
C ILE A 138 -6.38 4.64 -10.00
N PHE A 139 -6.47 3.61 -10.84
CA PHE A 139 -6.28 3.75 -12.27
C PHE A 139 -7.52 4.27 -13.01
N GLY A 140 -8.71 4.03 -12.47
CA GLY A 140 -9.96 4.55 -13.00
C GLY A 140 -10.23 6.01 -12.62
N ASP A 141 -11.23 6.63 -13.26
CA ASP A 141 -11.63 8.03 -13.00
C ASP A 141 -12.49 8.20 -11.72
N ARG A 142 -12.58 7.16 -10.89
CA ARG A 142 -13.53 7.09 -9.77
C ARG A 142 -12.93 7.50 -8.42
N ALA A 143 -11.62 7.33 -8.22
CA ALA A 143 -11.03 7.53 -6.90
C ALA A 143 -10.66 8.99 -6.62
N THR A 144 -10.05 9.67 -7.60
CA THR A 144 -9.41 10.98 -7.47
C THR A 144 -9.34 11.71 -8.82
N SER A 145 -8.84 12.95 -8.83
CA SER A 145 -8.44 13.67 -10.03
C SER A 145 -7.34 12.93 -10.82
N THR A 146 -7.17 13.28 -12.09
CA THR A 146 -6.10 12.71 -12.93
C THR A 146 -4.71 13.01 -12.38
N ALA A 147 -4.49 14.21 -11.84
CA ALA A 147 -3.20 14.59 -11.25
C ALA A 147 -2.91 13.75 -9.99
N ALA A 148 -3.88 13.59 -9.10
CA ALA A 148 -3.77 12.75 -7.92
C ALA A 148 -3.51 11.28 -8.27
N ARG A 149 -4.19 10.75 -9.30
CA ARG A 149 -3.94 9.40 -9.82
C ARG A 149 -2.49 9.21 -10.25
N GLU A 150 -1.96 10.08 -11.09
CA GLU A 150 -0.56 9.98 -11.55
C GLU A 150 0.42 10.08 -10.39
N ALA A 151 0.14 10.93 -9.39
CA ALA A 151 0.93 11.04 -8.18
C ALA A 151 0.90 9.74 -7.36
N MET A 152 -0.27 9.12 -7.15
CA MET A 152 -0.41 7.85 -6.43
C MET A 152 0.28 6.69 -7.14
N VAL A 153 0.13 6.57 -8.45
CA VAL A 153 0.84 5.56 -9.26
C VAL A 153 2.34 5.77 -9.16
N THR A 154 2.79 7.03 -9.18
CA THR A 154 4.20 7.39 -8.96
C THR A 154 4.68 6.96 -7.58
N MET A 155 3.94 7.24 -6.51
CA MET A 155 4.30 6.83 -5.15
C MET A 155 4.40 5.32 -5.01
N LEU A 156 3.44 4.56 -5.52
CA LEU A 156 3.51 3.09 -5.54
C LEU A 156 4.73 2.58 -6.32
N SER A 157 5.10 3.26 -7.41
CA SER A 157 6.30 2.94 -8.21
C SER A 157 7.62 3.26 -7.49
N ARG A 158 7.59 3.97 -6.34
CA ARG A 158 8.76 4.22 -5.48
C ARG A 158 8.99 3.13 -4.43
N GLN A 159 8.30 1.99 -4.53
CA GLN A 159 8.51 0.85 -3.65
C GLN A 159 9.99 0.43 -3.64
N GLN A 160 10.59 0.35 -2.45
CA GLN A 160 12.01 -0.02 -2.33
C GLN A 160 12.25 -1.52 -2.15
N ASN A 161 11.22 -2.30 -1.79
CA ASN A 161 11.33 -3.76 -1.70
C ASN A 161 10.91 -4.44 -3.01
N ALA A 162 11.89 -4.75 -3.87
CA ALA A 162 11.66 -5.48 -5.12
C ALA A 162 11.60 -7.01 -4.97
N ARG A 163 11.56 -7.57 -3.75
CA ARG A 163 11.67 -9.03 -3.51
C ARG A 163 10.35 -9.80 -3.66
N ARG A 164 9.24 -9.10 -3.91
CA ARG A 164 7.86 -9.65 -3.95
C ARG A 164 7.27 -9.58 -5.35
N ILE A 165 6.27 -8.73 -5.62
CA ILE A 165 5.65 -8.60 -6.96
C ILE A 165 6.72 -8.38 -8.04
N ALA A 166 7.72 -7.56 -7.76
CA ALA A 166 8.76 -7.21 -8.71
C ALA A 166 9.92 -8.22 -8.81
N ARG A 167 9.91 -9.32 -8.05
CA ARG A 167 11.08 -10.21 -7.84
C ARG A 167 11.76 -10.66 -9.13
N TYR A 168 10.96 -10.95 -10.15
CA TYR A 168 11.41 -11.50 -11.42
C TYR A 168 11.20 -10.55 -12.59
N LEU A 169 10.78 -9.31 -12.34
CA LEU A 169 10.64 -8.33 -13.41
C LEU A 169 12.03 -7.90 -13.90
N PRO A 170 12.28 -7.91 -15.21
CA PRO A 170 13.53 -7.38 -15.74
C PRO A 170 13.55 -5.85 -15.63
N GLU A 171 14.74 -5.28 -15.46
CA GLU A 171 14.94 -3.83 -15.51
C GLU A 171 14.84 -3.33 -16.96
N ARG A 172 13.67 -2.85 -17.36
CA ARG A 172 13.41 -2.30 -18.70
C ARG A 172 12.60 -1.01 -18.63
N ALA A 173 12.86 -0.10 -19.56
CA ALA A 173 12.18 1.21 -19.62
C ALA A 173 10.70 1.13 -20.02
N ASP A 174 10.29 0.06 -20.71
CA ASP A 174 8.91 -0.17 -21.15
C ASP A 174 8.06 -0.94 -20.14
N LEU A 175 8.62 -1.23 -18.95
CA LEU A 175 7.93 -1.83 -17.83
C LEU A 175 7.81 -0.85 -16.68
N ARG A 176 6.62 -0.75 -16.12
CA ARG A 176 6.38 0.01 -14.88
C ARG A 176 5.71 -0.90 -13.88
N TRP A 177 6.16 -0.86 -12.64
CA TRP A 177 5.51 -1.58 -11.56
C TRP A 177 5.48 -0.70 -10.33
N GLY A 178 4.54 -0.98 -9.45
CA GLY A 178 4.45 -0.32 -8.15
C GLY A 178 3.66 -1.18 -7.20
N SER A 179 4.04 -1.17 -5.93
CA SER A 179 3.31 -1.92 -4.92
C SER A 179 3.43 -1.32 -3.52
N LYS A 180 2.54 -1.76 -2.64
CA LYS A 180 2.66 -1.57 -1.20
C LYS A 180 2.79 -2.92 -0.52
N THR A 181 3.98 -3.16 0.02
CA THR A 181 4.26 -4.30 0.88
C THR A 181 3.59 -4.17 2.25
N GLY A 182 3.30 -5.31 2.89
CA GLY A 182 2.91 -5.41 4.30
C GLY A 182 3.67 -6.54 5.00
N SER A 183 4.24 -6.26 6.18
CA SER A 183 5.01 -7.24 6.95
C SER A 183 4.78 -7.04 8.44
N ILE A 184 4.41 -8.11 9.12
CA ILE A 184 4.44 -8.26 10.59
C ILE A 184 4.75 -9.73 10.89
N ALA A 185 4.97 -10.09 12.16
CA ALA A 185 5.25 -11.48 12.54
C ALA A 185 4.18 -12.44 11.94
N GLY A 186 4.64 -13.41 11.15
CA GLY A 186 3.81 -14.43 10.50
C GLY A 186 2.96 -13.95 9.32
N VAL A 187 3.13 -12.71 8.84
CA VAL A 187 2.35 -12.11 7.74
C VAL A 187 3.28 -11.50 6.70
N THR A 188 3.07 -11.81 5.43
CA THR A 188 3.80 -11.25 4.30
C THR A 188 2.83 -10.97 3.16
N ASN A 189 2.61 -9.70 2.83
CA ASN A 189 1.61 -9.26 1.86
C ASN A 189 2.25 -8.36 0.80
N ASP A 190 1.72 -8.35 -0.42
CA ASP A 190 2.05 -7.32 -1.40
C ASP A 190 0.84 -7.03 -2.29
N VAL A 191 0.60 -5.75 -2.53
CA VAL A 191 -0.52 -5.29 -3.34
C VAL A 191 -0.04 -4.22 -4.31
N GLY A 192 -0.29 -4.39 -5.60
CA GLY A 192 0.20 -3.45 -6.59
C GLY A 192 -0.20 -3.80 -8.00
N PHE A 193 0.61 -3.32 -8.94
CA PHE A 193 0.39 -3.48 -10.36
C PHE A 193 1.70 -3.71 -11.12
N VAL A 194 1.57 -4.25 -12.32
CA VAL A 194 2.61 -4.34 -13.34
C VAL A 194 2.01 -3.87 -14.66
N GLU A 195 2.62 -2.88 -15.28
CA GLU A 195 2.29 -2.34 -16.60
C GLU A 195 3.37 -2.74 -17.60
N THR A 196 2.90 -3.21 -18.75
CA THR A 196 3.72 -3.66 -19.88
C THR A 196 3.19 -3.04 -21.17
N PRO A 197 3.91 -3.11 -22.30
CA PRO A 197 3.45 -2.57 -23.57
C PRO A 197 2.10 -3.13 -24.05
N VAL A 198 1.73 -4.33 -23.59
CA VAL A 198 0.53 -5.05 -24.02
C VAL A 198 -0.61 -4.98 -23.00
N GLY A 199 -0.38 -4.43 -21.81
CA GLY A 199 -1.43 -4.27 -20.80
C GLY A 199 -0.94 -4.19 -19.36
N ARG A 200 -1.91 -4.08 -18.44
CA ARG A 200 -1.71 -3.95 -17.00
C ARG A 200 -2.27 -5.16 -16.25
N MET A 201 -1.51 -5.65 -15.28
CA MET A 201 -1.97 -6.57 -14.25
C MET A 201 -2.09 -5.85 -12.91
N ILE A 202 -3.17 -6.11 -12.19
CA ILE A 202 -3.32 -5.75 -10.77
C ILE A 202 -3.25 -7.04 -9.97
N LEU A 203 -2.51 -7.02 -8.86
CA LEU A 203 -2.28 -8.20 -8.04
C LEU A 203 -2.31 -7.82 -6.55
N ALA A 204 -3.05 -8.61 -5.78
CA ALA A 204 -3.10 -8.51 -4.32
C ALA A 204 -2.88 -9.90 -3.72
N VAL A 205 -1.77 -10.09 -3.03
CA VAL A 205 -1.41 -11.37 -2.39
C VAL A 205 -1.22 -11.15 -0.90
N PHE A 206 -1.93 -11.95 -0.12
CA PHE A 206 -1.87 -11.95 1.34
C PHE A 206 -1.44 -13.34 1.81
N CYS A 207 -0.34 -13.42 2.55
CA CYS A 207 0.19 -14.68 3.05
C CYS A 207 0.29 -14.65 4.58
N GLU A 208 -0.15 -15.76 5.19
CA GLU A 208 -0.04 -16.00 6.63
C GLU A 208 0.55 -17.40 6.87
N GLY A 209 1.34 -17.54 7.93
CA GLY A 209 1.80 -18.85 8.41
C GLY A 209 3.07 -19.40 7.78
N PHE A 210 3.80 -18.60 6.99
CA PHE A 210 5.15 -18.97 6.57
C PHE A 210 6.12 -19.00 7.76
N PRO A 211 7.11 -19.93 7.79
CA PRO A 211 8.09 -20.04 8.88
C PRO A 211 8.94 -18.77 9.05
N ASP A 212 9.27 -18.12 7.94
CA ASP A 212 9.94 -16.83 7.91
C ASP A 212 9.43 -15.96 6.75
N GLN A 213 9.89 -14.70 6.73
CA GLN A 213 9.49 -13.73 5.73
C GLN A 213 10.06 -14.04 4.33
N HIS A 214 11.21 -14.71 4.22
CA HIS A 214 11.85 -15.02 2.95
C HIS A 214 10.96 -15.94 2.09
N ASP A 215 10.40 -16.97 2.71
CA ASP A 215 9.48 -17.90 2.03
C ASP A 215 8.21 -17.21 1.54
N GLY A 216 7.66 -16.29 2.34
CA GLY A 216 6.52 -15.47 1.93
C GLY A 216 6.85 -14.55 0.76
N GLU A 217 8.02 -13.92 0.76
CA GLU A 217 8.47 -13.07 -0.35
C GLU A 217 8.71 -13.88 -1.63
N TYR A 218 9.29 -15.07 -1.51
CA TYR A 218 9.45 -16.02 -2.62
C TYR A 218 8.11 -16.44 -3.21
N ALA A 219 7.16 -16.85 -2.38
CA ALA A 219 5.83 -17.26 -2.83
C ALA A 219 5.11 -16.15 -3.61
N ILE A 220 5.17 -14.90 -3.13
CA ILE A 220 4.57 -13.76 -3.84
C ILE A 220 5.26 -13.53 -5.20
N GLY A 221 6.58 -13.61 -5.26
CA GLY A 221 7.33 -13.47 -6.52
C GLY A 221 6.98 -14.55 -7.54
N GLU A 222 6.90 -15.82 -7.11
CA GLU A 222 6.48 -16.93 -7.97
C GLU A 222 5.05 -16.74 -8.50
N LEU A 223 4.12 -16.35 -7.63
CA LEU A 223 2.73 -16.09 -8.01
C LEU A 223 2.63 -14.94 -9.02
N SER A 224 3.39 -13.85 -8.81
CA SER A 224 3.39 -12.71 -9.72
C SER A 224 3.92 -13.10 -11.11
N ARG A 225 5.04 -13.83 -11.16
CA ARG A 225 5.60 -14.36 -12.41
C ARG A 225 4.62 -15.28 -13.14
N ALA A 226 4.05 -16.25 -12.43
CA ALA A 226 3.09 -17.18 -13.01
C ALA A 226 1.85 -16.46 -13.56
N ALA A 227 1.33 -15.46 -12.83
CA ALA A 227 0.18 -14.67 -13.27
C ALA A 227 0.48 -13.84 -14.53
N LEU A 228 1.65 -13.22 -14.63
CA LEU A 228 2.08 -12.47 -15.82
C LEU A 228 2.18 -13.39 -17.05
N HIS A 229 2.80 -14.57 -16.91
CA HIS A 229 2.85 -15.56 -18.00
C HIS A 229 1.44 -16.01 -18.42
N ALA A 230 0.59 -16.38 -17.46
CA ALA A 230 -0.76 -16.84 -17.73
C ALA A 230 -1.64 -15.77 -18.41
N ALA A 231 -1.39 -14.50 -18.11
CA ALA A 231 -2.08 -13.36 -18.72
C ALA A 231 -1.49 -12.94 -20.08
N GLY A 232 -0.39 -13.53 -20.54
CA GLY A 232 0.32 -13.09 -21.74
C GLY A 232 0.94 -11.70 -21.60
N LEU A 233 1.19 -11.26 -20.36
CA LEU A 233 1.79 -9.97 -20.01
C LEU A 233 3.28 -10.10 -19.69
N TRP A 234 3.84 -11.31 -19.70
CA TRP A 234 5.27 -11.48 -19.47
C TRP A 234 6.07 -10.76 -20.55
N PRO A 235 7.09 -9.94 -20.19
CA PRO A 235 7.93 -9.27 -21.17
C PRO A 235 8.64 -10.34 -22.00
N ALA A 236 8.45 -10.34 -23.32
CA ALA A 236 9.22 -11.22 -24.20
C ALA A 236 10.72 -10.93 -24.04
N ASP A 237 11.53 -11.99 -24.11
CA ASP A 237 13.00 -11.93 -24.07
C ASP A 237 13.58 -11.06 -25.20
#